data_AF-A0A7K7KE73-F1
#
_entry.id   AF-A0A7K7KE73-F1
#
_cell.length_a   1.000
_cell.length_b   1.000
_cell.length_c   1.000
_cell.angle_alpha   90.00
_cell.angle_beta   90.00
_cell.angle_gamma   90.00
#
_symmetry.space_group_name_H-M   'P 1'
#
loop_
_entity.id
_entity.type
_entity.pdbx_description
1 polymer ?
#
loop_
_entity_poly.entity_id
_entity_poly.type
_entity_poly.pdbx_seq_one_letter_code
_entity_poly.pdbx_strand_id
1 'polypeptide(L)'
;FTEMPTDNFVESSFWNFDALFQPQQHPARDQHDTFFLLDPAEAPQLPPGYSSKVKKVHSQGGYGSQGYRYEWKVEEAKKNLLRTHTTSASARALFQLARQ
;
A
#
# COMPACT_ATOMS: atom_id res chain seq x y z
N PHE A 1 0.74 -21.73 12.96
CA PHE A 1 0.26 -20.35 12.79
C PHE A 1 0.62 -19.58 14.04
N THR A 2 1.04 -18.33 13.89
CA THR A 2 1.31 -17.40 14.98
C THR A 2 0.45 -16.17 14.73
N GLU A 3 -0.15 -15.61 15.78
CA GLU A 3 -0.91 -14.37 15.68
C GLU A 3 0.00 -13.23 15.21
N MET A 4 -0.47 -12.44 14.24
CA MET A 4 0.25 -11.27 13.74
C MET A 4 -0.31 -10.01 14.39
N PRO A 5 0.52 -9.01 14.74
CA PRO A 5 0.04 -7.76 15.29
C PRO A 5 -0.84 -7.02 14.28
N THR A 6 -1.96 -6.45 14.75
CA THR A 6 -2.90 -5.68 13.93
C THR A 6 -3.34 -4.36 14.58
N ASP A 7 -2.49 -3.84 15.47
CA ASP A 7 -2.69 -2.66 16.32
C ASP A 7 -2.68 -1.33 15.54
N ASN A 8 -3.39 -1.28 14.41
CA ASN A 8 -3.54 -0.10 13.57
C ASN A 8 -4.85 -0.17 12.77
N PHE A 9 -5.84 0.63 13.17
CA PHE A 9 -7.04 0.86 12.34
C PHE A 9 -6.75 1.77 11.17
N VAL A 10 -5.84 2.73 11.36
CA VAL A 10 -5.37 3.62 10.29
C VAL A 10 -4.26 2.93 9.52
N GLU A 11 -4.38 2.95 8.19
CA GLU A 11 -3.34 2.53 7.27
C GLU A 11 -3.03 3.59 6.23
N SER A 12 -1.79 3.59 5.77
CA SER A 12 -1.44 4.28 4.52
C SER A 12 -2.00 3.49 3.33
N SER A 13 -2.45 4.19 2.30
CA SER A 13 -2.87 3.58 1.03
C SER A 13 -1.76 2.70 0.42
N PHE A 14 -0.49 3.02 0.69
CA PHE A 14 0.64 2.18 0.33
C PHE A 14 0.51 0.75 0.85
N TRP A 15 0.36 0.57 2.17
CA TRP A 15 0.26 -0.76 2.78
C TRP A 15 -1.08 -1.42 2.52
N ASN A 16 -2.16 -0.63 2.41
CA ASN A 16 -3.48 -1.16 2.16
C ASN A 16 -3.68 -1.61 0.71
N PHE A 17 -3.00 -1.00 -0.27
CA PHE A 17 -3.22 -1.28 -1.68
C PHE A 17 -1.92 -1.50 -2.47
N ASP A 18 -1.02 -0.51 -2.48
CA ASP A 18 0.11 -0.51 -3.41
C ASP A 18 1.10 -1.67 -3.17
N ALA A 19 1.39 -1.98 -1.90
CA ALA A 19 2.26 -3.09 -1.49
C ALA A 19 1.69 -4.46 -1.86
N LEU A 20 0.36 -4.56 -2.01
CA LEU A 20 -0.36 -5.76 -2.46
C LEU A 20 -0.48 -5.84 -3.99
N PHE A 21 0.21 -4.95 -4.72
CA PHE A 21 0.13 -4.83 -6.17
C PHE A 21 -1.27 -4.47 -6.69
N GLN A 22 -2.12 -3.82 -5.88
CA GLN A 22 -3.41 -3.29 -6.34
C GLN A 22 -3.21 -1.91 -7.00
N PRO A 23 -3.62 -1.71 -8.27
CA PRO A 23 -3.33 -0.47 -9.00
C PRO A 23 -4.08 0.75 -8.42
N GLN A 24 -3.54 1.96 -8.60
CA GLN A 24 -4.13 3.20 -8.07
C GLN A 24 -5.49 3.56 -8.68
N GLN A 25 -5.75 3.12 -9.91
CA GLN A 25 -7.03 3.32 -10.61
C GLN A 25 -8.08 2.24 -10.29
N HIS A 26 -7.84 1.37 -9.30
CA HIS A 26 -8.78 0.31 -8.94
C HIS A 26 -10.04 0.89 -8.25
N PRO A 27 -11.27 0.50 -8.64
CA PRO A 27 -12.51 1.04 -8.07
C PRO A 27 -12.59 0.97 -6.54
N ALA A 28 -12.06 -0.11 -5.93
CA ALA A 28 -12.02 -0.25 -4.47
C ALA A 28 -11.20 0.84 -3.74
N ARG A 29 -10.50 1.73 -4.45
CA ARG A 29 -9.78 2.89 -3.88
C ARG A 29 -10.59 4.19 -3.96
N ASP A 30 -11.81 4.13 -4.48
CA ASP A 30 -12.71 5.27 -4.57
C ASP A 30 -13.16 5.72 -3.17
N GLN A 31 -13.43 7.02 -3.01
CA GLN A 31 -13.94 7.62 -1.77
C GLN A 31 -15.29 7.04 -1.36
N HIS A 32 -16.08 6.54 -2.31
CA HIS A 32 -17.35 5.88 -2.01
C HIS A 32 -17.19 4.52 -1.31
N ASP A 33 -16.06 3.84 -1.53
CA ASP A 33 -15.77 2.50 -0.99
C ASP A 33 -14.76 2.52 0.17
N THR A 34 -14.00 3.60 0.31
CA THR A 34 -12.89 3.72 1.28
C THR A 34 -13.02 4.97 2.14
N PHE A 35 -12.99 4.78 3.47
CA PHE A 35 -12.92 5.89 4.42
C PHE A 35 -11.51 6.48 4.50
N PHE A 36 -11.26 7.54 3.74
CA PHE A 36 -10.03 8.33 3.85
C PHE A 36 -10.05 9.26 5.07
N LEU A 37 -8.88 9.49 5.65
CA LEU A 37 -8.75 10.42 6.78
C LEU A 37 -8.60 11.86 6.30
N LEU A 38 -9.18 12.77 7.10
CA LEU A 38 -8.92 14.22 6.98
C LEU A 38 -7.74 14.64 7.85
N ASP A 39 -7.56 14.02 9.02
CA ASP A 39 -6.44 14.29 9.93
C ASP A 39 -6.08 13.02 10.73
N PRO A 40 -4.82 12.52 10.65
CA PRO A 40 -3.79 12.92 9.69
C PRO A 40 -4.12 12.38 8.28
N ALA A 41 -4.27 13.26 7.29
CA ALA A 41 -4.60 12.87 5.91
C ALA A 41 -3.49 12.07 5.21
N GLU A 42 -2.22 12.31 5.57
CA GLU A 42 -1.07 11.68 4.95
C GLU A 42 -0.21 10.91 5.96
N ALA A 43 0.34 9.78 5.54
CA ALA A 43 1.36 9.06 6.27
C ALA A 43 2.66 9.89 6.27
N PRO A 44 3.34 10.04 7.42
CA PRO A 44 4.54 10.85 7.53
C PRO A 44 5.70 10.31 6.69
N GLN A 45 5.76 8.98 6.51
CA GLN A 45 6.79 8.33 5.73
C GLN A 45 6.30 7.00 5.14
N LEU A 46 6.72 6.73 3.91
CA LEU A 46 6.64 5.40 3.29
C LEU A 46 7.99 4.69 3.44
N PRO A 47 8.05 3.35 3.50
CA PRO A 47 9.30 2.61 3.67
C PRO A 47 10.27 2.94 2.53
N PRO A 48 11.35 3.69 2.78
CA PRO A 48 12.25 4.15 1.74
C PRO A 48 12.94 2.95 1.07
N GLY A 49 13.10 3.01 -0.25
CA GLY A 49 13.61 1.91 -1.06
C GLY A 49 12.56 0.88 -1.45
N TYR A 50 11.70 0.42 -0.53
CA TYR A 50 10.62 -0.51 -0.89
C TYR A 50 9.54 0.20 -1.70
N SER A 51 9.12 1.39 -1.30
CA SER A 51 8.18 2.22 -2.06
C SER A 51 8.68 2.52 -3.48
N SER A 52 9.99 2.76 -3.66
CA SER A 52 10.60 2.98 -4.98
C SER A 52 10.56 1.73 -5.86
N LYS A 53 10.77 0.54 -5.27
CA LYS A 53 10.62 -0.74 -6.00
C LYS A 53 9.18 -0.97 -6.42
N VAL A 54 8.23 -0.75 -5.52
CA VAL A 54 6.78 -0.85 -5.79
C VAL A 54 6.39 0.12 -6.92
N LYS A 55 6.80 1.39 -6.82
CA LYS A 55 6.60 2.39 -7.90
C LYS A 55 7.09 1.87 -9.24
N LYS A 56 8.35 1.40 -9.31
CA LYS A 56 8.95 0.90 -10.55
C LYS A 56 8.14 -0.25 -11.14
N VAL A 57 7.80 -1.27 -10.34
CA VAL A 57 7.10 -2.47 -10.83
C VAL A 57 5.66 -2.16 -11.23
N HIS A 58 4.96 -1.29 -10.49
CA HIS A 58 3.63 -0.83 -10.87
C HIS A 58 3.65 -0.10 -12.21
N SER A 59 4.61 0.81 -12.42
CA SER A 59 4.62 1.63 -13.64
C SER A 59 5.26 0.96 -14.85
N GLN A 60 6.45 0.36 -14.70
CA GLN A 60 7.31 -0.10 -15.80
C GLN A 60 7.42 -1.64 -15.84
N GLY A 61 6.90 -2.33 -14.83
CA GLY A 61 7.12 -3.75 -14.66
C GLY A 61 8.48 -4.09 -14.03
N GLY A 62 8.77 -5.38 -14.01
CA GLY A 62 9.90 -5.97 -13.29
C GLY A 62 9.54 -7.40 -12.84
N TYR A 63 10.56 -8.17 -12.44
CA TYR A 63 10.37 -9.55 -11.96
C TYR A 63 9.59 -10.45 -12.95
N GLY A 64 9.73 -10.22 -14.26
CA GLY A 64 9.01 -10.94 -15.32
C GLY A 64 7.61 -10.38 -15.65
N SER A 65 7.11 -9.40 -14.88
CA SER A 65 5.86 -8.69 -15.16
C SER A 65 6.09 -7.44 -16.02
N GLN A 66 5.07 -7.07 -16.80
CA GLN A 66 5.04 -5.82 -17.59
C GLN A 66 4.51 -4.62 -16.80
N GLY A 67 4.13 -4.82 -15.53
CA GLY A 67 3.48 -3.80 -14.71
C GLY A 67 2.09 -3.42 -15.22
N TYR A 68 1.55 -2.33 -14.69
CA TYR A 68 0.26 -1.77 -15.09
C TYR A 68 0.37 -0.64 -16.12
N ARG A 69 1.60 -0.21 -16.47
CA ARG A 69 1.87 0.78 -17.53
C ARG A 69 1.17 2.13 -17.32
N TYR A 70 1.17 2.61 -16.08
CA TYR A 70 0.67 3.94 -15.70
C TYR A 70 1.70 4.68 -14.83
N GLU A 71 1.49 5.98 -14.64
CA GLU A 71 2.29 6.76 -13.70
C GLU A 71 1.81 6.54 -12.25
N TRP A 72 2.62 5.84 -11.46
CA TRP A 72 2.35 5.64 -10.04
C TRP A 72 2.67 6.92 -9.24
N LYS A 73 1.66 7.47 -8.57
CA LYS A 73 1.74 8.73 -7.83
C LYS A 73 2.02 8.48 -6.36
N VAL A 74 3.09 9.07 -5.84
CA VAL A 74 3.46 8.91 -4.42
C VAL A 74 2.43 9.50 -3.47
N GLU A 75 1.78 10.59 -3.86
CA GLU A 75 0.79 11.25 -2.99
C GLU A 75 -0.45 10.38 -2.79
N GLU A 76 -0.85 9.58 -3.78
CA GLU A 76 -1.94 8.60 -3.63
C GLU A 76 -1.59 7.47 -2.64
N ALA A 77 -0.31 7.13 -2.53
CA ALA A 77 0.15 6.09 -1.61
C ALA A 77 0.29 6.60 -0.17
N LYS A 78 0.50 7.91 0.01
CA LYS A 78 0.58 8.53 1.33
C LYS A 78 -0.78 8.73 1.99
N LYS A 79 -1.88 8.82 1.25
CA LYS A 79 -3.21 9.03 1.82
C LYS A 79 -3.54 7.99 2.88
N ASN A 80 -3.85 8.43 4.10
CA ASN A 80 -4.30 7.56 5.17
C ASN A 80 -5.79 7.24 5.01
N LEU A 81 -6.16 6.04 5.43
CA LEU A 81 -7.50 5.51 5.39
C LEU A 81 -7.76 4.61 6.61
N LEU A 82 -9.02 4.31 6.87
CA LEU A 82 -9.37 3.19 7.74
C LEU A 82 -9.16 1.89 6.96
N ARG A 83 -8.33 1.00 7.52
CA ARG A 83 -7.93 -0.28 6.90
C ARG A 83 -9.16 -1.05 6.40
N THR A 84 -9.19 -1.35 5.11
CA THR A 84 -10.34 -2.00 4.47
C THR A 84 -10.32 -3.53 4.62
N HIS A 85 -9.14 -4.12 4.83
CA HIS A 85 -8.96 -5.56 5.01
C HIS A 85 -7.65 -5.90 5.74
N THR A 86 -7.59 -7.05 6.41
CA THR A 86 -6.42 -7.48 7.19
C THR A 86 -5.22 -7.90 6.34
N THR A 87 -5.38 -8.09 5.03
CA THR A 87 -4.28 -8.42 4.09
C THR A 87 -3.13 -7.41 4.15
N SER A 88 -3.39 -6.16 4.51
CA SER A 88 -2.36 -5.13 4.72
C SER A 88 -1.45 -5.45 5.92
N ALA A 89 -1.99 -6.03 6.99
CA ALA A 89 -1.19 -6.52 8.11
C ALA A 89 -0.29 -7.68 7.68
N SER A 90 -0.79 -8.58 6.84
CA SER A 90 0.02 -9.65 6.24
C SER A 90 1.14 -9.08 5.36
N ALA A 91 0.87 -8.02 4.58
CA ALA A 91 1.90 -7.35 3.77
C ALA A 91 3.04 -6.79 4.64
N ARG A 92 2.69 -6.16 5.78
CA ARG A 92 3.69 -5.68 6.76
C ARG A 92 4.50 -6.83 7.35
N ALA A 93 3.84 -7.91 7.77
CA ALA A 93 4.50 -9.06 8.35
C ALA A 93 5.47 -9.72 7.35
N LEU A 94 5.04 -9.93 6.10
CA LEU A 94 5.88 -10.47 5.02
C LEU A 94 7.06 -9.55 4.71
N PHE A 95 6.85 -8.24 4.68
CA PHE A 95 7.92 -7.27 4.47
C PHE A 95 8.96 -7.30 5.60
N GLN A 96 8.53 -7.44 6.86
CA GLN A 96 9.44 -7.57 8.00
C GLN A 96 10.22 -8.89 7.95
N LEU A 97 9.56 -10.00 7.64
CA LEU A 97 10.18 -11.31 7.50
C LEU A 97 11.24 -11.32 6.39
N ALA A 98 10.96 -10.69 5.25
CA ALA A 98 11.89 -10.61 4.11
C ALA A 98 13.15 -9.75 4.37
N ARG A 99 13.24 -9.09 5.53
CA ARG A 99 14.37 -8.26 5.95
C ARG A 99 15.21 -8.89 7.07
N GLN A 100 14.84 -10.09 7.51
CA GLN A 100 15.65 -10.92 8.40
C GLN A 100 16.72 -11.65 7.59
#